data_AF-A0A259DP99-F1
#
_entry.id   AF-A0A259DP99-F1
#
_cell.length_a   1.000
_cell.length_b   1.000
_cell.length_c   1.000
_cell.angle_alpha   90.00
_cell.angle_beta   90.00
_cell.angle_gamma   90.00
#
_symmetry.space_group_name_H-M   'P 1'
#
loop_
_entity.id
_entity.type
_entity.pdbx_description
1 polymer ?
#
loop_
_entity_poly.entity_id
_entity_poly.type
_entity_poly.pdbx_seq_one_letter_code
_entity_poly.pdbx_strand_id
1 'polypeptide(L)' 'MERFNKTYRHEVLNAYLFENVREVREITENWITIYNEERPHSSLGRISPRDYRAKVENNTLRMSA' A
#
# COMPACT_ATOMS: atom_id res chain seq x y z
N MET A 1 8.51 0.71 -12.53
CA MET A 1 7.31 1.27 -11.87
C MET A 1 6.46 0.13 -11.32
N GLU A 2 6.36 0.05 -10.00
CA GLU A 2 5.37 -0.82 -9.34
C GLU A 2 3.97 -0.20 -9.50
N ARG A 3 2.94 -1.02 -9.75
CA ARG A 3 1.57 -0.52 -9.97
C ARG A 3 0.62 -1.23 -9.02
N PHE A 4 0.01 -0.47 -8.10
CA PHE A 4 -0.96 -0.94 -7.11
C PHE A 4 -1.95 -1.97 -7.67
N ASN A 5 -2.71 -1.63 -8.71
CA ASN A 5 -3.72 -2.52 -9.31
C ASN A 5 -3.14 -3.82 -9.89
N LYS A 6 -1.92 -3.76 -10.43
CA LYS A 6 -1.25 -4.97 -10.94
C LYS A 6 -0.93 -5.90 -9.77
N THR A 7 -0.31 -5.36 -8.73
CA THR A 7 0.07 -6.13 -7.55
C THR A 7 -1.15 -6.69 -6.81
N TYR A 8 -2.18 -5.86 -6.59
CA TYR A 8 -3.44 -6.29 -5.97
C TYR A 8 -4.12 -7.43 -6.75
N ARG A 9 -4.15 -7.34 -8.09
CA ARG A 9 -4.69 -8.43 -8.91
C ARG A 9 -3.93 -9.73 -8.72
N HIS A 10 -2.60 -9.69 -8.67
CA HIS A 10 -1.78 -10.90 -8.53
C HIS A 10 -1.84 -11.49 -7.12
N GLU A 11 -1.77 -10.65 -6.09
CA GLU A 11 -1.61 -11.10 -4.70
C GLU A 11 -2.93 -11.30 -3.96
N VAL A 12 -4.03 -10.74 -4.46
CA VAL A 12 -5.37 -10.92 -3.87
C VAL A 12 -6.27 -11.64 -4.87
N LEU A 13 -6.63 -10.98 -5.97
CA LEU A 13 -7.71 -11.50 -6.84
C LEU A 13 -7.38 -12.82 -7.53
N ASN A 14 -6.12 -13.05 -7.88
CA ASN A 14 -5.67 -14.28 -8.52
C ASN A 14 -5.13 -15.31 -7.52
N ALA A 15 -4.86 -14.92 -6.27
CA ALA A 15 -4.27 -15.78 -5.26
C ALA A 15 -5.31 -16.57 -4.47
N TYR A 16 -6.54 -16.05 -4.38
CA TYR A 16 -7.62 -16.63 -3.60
C TYR A 16 -8.83 -16.94 -4.49
N LEU A 17 -9.53 -18.04 -4.17
CA LEU A 17 -10.89 -18.28 -4.63
C LEU A 17 -11.83 -17.83 -3.51
N PHE A 18 -12.68 -16.85 -3.79
CA PHE A 18 -13.57 -16.29 -2.79
C PHE A 18 -14.95 -16.93 -2.84
N GLU A 19 -15.51 -17.22 -1.66
CA GLU A 19 -16.87 -17.75 -1.54
C GLU A 19 -17.92 -16.65 -1.61
N ASN A 20 -17.57 -15.43 -1.16
CA ASN A 20 -18.48 -14.29 -1.14
C ASN A 20 -17.73 -12.94 -1.09
N VAL A 21 -18.46 -11.85 -1.30
CA VAL A 21 -17.90 -10.49 -1.33
C VAL A 21 -17.36 -10.03 0.03
N ARG A 22 -17.88 -10.56 1.14
CA ARG A 22 -17.38 -10.21 2.48
C ARG A 22 -15.95 -10.70 2.68
N GLU A 23 -15.66 -11.92 2.26
CA GLU A 23 -14.29 -12.48 2.30
C GLU A 23 -13.30 -11.64 1.48
N VAL A 24 -13.69 -11.24 0.26
CA VAL A 24 -12.88 -10.33 -0.57
C VAL A 24 -12.56 -9.05 0.19
N ARG A 25 -13.54 -8.45 0.86
CA ARG A 25 -13.34 -7.19 1.62
C ARG A 25 -12.36 -7.37 2.77
N GLU A 26 -12.54 -8.40 3.59
CA GLU A 26 -11.67 -8.68 4.74
C GLU A 26 -10.20 -8.89 4.31
N ILE A 27 -9.98 -9.69 3.25
CA ILE A 27 -8.63 -9.91 2.71
C ILE A 27 -8.06 -8.61 2.11
N THR A 28 -8.88 -7.84 1.41
CA THR A 28 -8.48 -6.58 0.78
C THR A 28 -8.07 -5.54 1.81
N GLU A 29 -8.84 -5.39 2.89
CA GLU A 29 -8.54 -4.44 3.98
C GLU A 29 -7.20 -4.75 4.61
N ASN A 30 -6.95 -6.03 4.96
CA ASN A 30 -5.67 -6.45 5.49
C ASN A 30 -4.51 -6.20 4.50
N TRP A 31 -4.71 -6.56 3.23
CA TRP A 31 -3.68 -6.39 2.20
C TRP A 31 -3.36 -4.90 1.96
N ILE A 32 -4.37 -4.02 1.94
CA ILE A 32 -4.20 -2.57 1.78
C ILE A 32 -3.42 -1.98 2.96
N THR A 33 -3.69 -2.43 4.19
CA THR A 33 -2.94 -2.00 5.37
C THR A 33 -1.46 -2.35 5.22
N ILE A 34 -1.15 -3.61 4.91
CA ILE A 34 0.23 -4.05 4.71
C ILE A 34 0.91 -3.28 3.56
N TYR A 35 0.21 -3.12 2.44
CA TYR A 35 0.72 -2.38 1.28
C TYR A 35 1.06 -0.93 1.63
N ASN A 36 0.21 -0.26 2.41
CA ASN A 36 0.37 1.16 2.71
C ASN A 36 1.26 1.46 3.91
N GLU A 37 1.36 0.55 4.87
CA GLU A 37 2.04 0.81 6.14
C GLU A 37 3.41 0.15 6.23
N GLU A 38 3.58 -1.01 5.59
CA GLU A 38 4.76 -1.85 5.79
C GLU A 38 5.58 -2.07 4.52
N ARG A 39 4.91 -2.20 3.36
CA ARG A 39 5.58 -2.62 2.13
C ARG A 39 6.54 -1.56 1.60
N PRO A 40 7.83 -1.87 1.40
CA PRO A 40 8.77 -0.94 0.80
C PRO A 40 8.58 -0.84 -0.72
N HIS A 41 8.47 0.39 -1.24
CA HIS A 41 8.32 0.63 -2.67
C HIS A 41 9.59 1.23 -3.29
N SER A 42 10.05 0.62 -4.38
CA SER A 42 11.22 1.11 -5.13
C SER A 42 11.05 2.57 -5.61
N SER A 43 9.85 2.95 -6.04
CA SER A 43 9.52 4.33 -6.46
C SER A 43 9.55 5.35 -5.33
N LEU A 44 9.45 4.92 -4.07
CA LEU A 44 9.50 5.78 -2.88
C LEU A 44 10.89 5.76 -2.21
N GLY A 45 11.88 5.13 -2.83
CA GLY A 45 13.21 4.97 -2.24
C GLY A 45 13.29 3.81 -1.24
N ARG A 46 12.50 2.75 -1.46
CA ARG A 46 12.43 1.53 -0.63
C ARG A 46 11.87 1.76 0.78
N ILE A 47 10.96 2.71 0.94
CA ILE A 47 10.17 2.91 2.16
C ILE A 47 8.67 2.70 1.87
N SER A 48 7.87 2.54 2.92
CA SER A 48 6.43 2.38 2.78
C SER A 48 5.74 3.70 2.42
N PRO A 49 4.51 3.65 1.87
CA PRO A 49 3.74 4.87 1.59
C PRO A 49 3.49 5.72 2.83
N ARG A 50 3.26 5.08 4.00
CA ARG A 50 3.14 5.77 5.30
C ARG A 50 4.41 6.55 5.63
N ASP A 51 5.56 5.89 5.57
CA ASP A 51 6.83 6.51 5.95
C ASP A 51 7.21 7.63 4.96
N TYR A 52 6.88 7.45 3.68
CA TYR A 52 7.04 8.49 2.67
C TYR A 52 6.16 9.71 2.97
N ARG A 53 4.88 9.52 3.33
CA ARG A 53 4.00 10.63 3.73
C ARG A 53 4.57 11.42 4.91
N ALA A 54 4.99 10.73 5.97
CA ALA A 54 5.59 11.36 7.13
C ALA A 54 6.86 12.16 6.77
N LYS A 55 7.69 11.64 5.87
CA LYS A 55 8.87 12.36 5.36
C LYS A 55 8.50 13.63 4.59
N VAL A 56 7.49 13.54 3.71
CA VAL A 56 7.01 14.70 2.94
C VAL A 56 6.42 15.76 3.86
N GLU A 57 5.58 15.37 4.81
CA GLU A 57 4.98 16.29 5.80
C GLU A 57 6.05 17.03 6.61
N ASN A 58 7.05 16.31 7.13
CA ASN A 58 8.17 16.91 7.85
C ASN A 58 8.97 17.90 6.99
N ASN A 59 9.19 17.58 5.72
CA ASN A 59 9.87 18.50 4.80
C ASN A 59 9.04 19.76 4.53
N THR A 60 7.73 19.59 4.32
CA THR A 60 6.81 20.71 4.12
C THR A 60 6.81 21.65 5.33
N LEU A 61 6.70 21.10 6.55
CA LEU A 61 6.73 21.86 7.80
C LEU A 61 8.04 22.66 7.96
N ARG A 62 9.17 22.06 7.60
CA ARG A 62 10.50 22.71 7.65
C ARG A 62 10.68 23.81 6.60
N MET A 63 9.98 23.74 5.47
CA MET A 63 10.01 24.79 4.44
C MET A 63 9.11 25.97 4.78
N SER A 64 8.11 25.78 5.64
CA SER A 64 7.20 26.82 6.10
C SER A 64 7.65 27.55 7.38
N ALA A 65 8.78 27.14 7.96
CA ALA A 65 9.42 27.76 9.13
C ALA A 65 10.63 28.59 8.71
#